data_AF-A4BZH2-F1
#
_entry.id   AF-A4BZH2-F1
#
_cell.length_a   1.000
_cell.length_b   1.000
_cell.length_c   1.000
_cell.angle_alpha   90.00
_cell.angle_beta   90.00
_cell.angle_gamma   90.00
#
_symmetry.space_group_name_H-M   'P 1'
#
loop_
_entity.id
_entity.type
_entity.pdbx_description
1 polymer ?
#
loop_
_entity_poly.entity_id
_entity_poly.type
_entity_poly.pdbx_seq_one_letter_code
_entity_poly.pdbx_strand_id
1 'polypeptide(L)' 'MPRIEIRTKIKSKKEIVFDLSRSIDLHKISTEQTNEQAIAGKISGLI' A
#
# COMPACT_ATOMS: atom_id res chain seq x y z
N MET A 1 -2.55 -13.04 24.08
CA MET A 1 -2.70 -11.83 23.24
C MET A 1 -3.70 -12.13 22.13
N PRO A 2 -4.70 -11.27 21.87
CA PRO A 2 -5.63 -11.48 20.77
C PRO A 2 -4.92 -11.29 19.41
N ARG A 3 -5.29 -12.10 18.42
CA ARG A 3 -4.79 -12.03 17.04
C ARG A 3 -5.95 -11.68 16.12
N ILE A 4 -5.75 -10.67 15.27
CA ILE A 4 -6.73 -10.26 14.26
C ILE A 4 -6.23 -10.74 12.89
N GLU A 5 -7.06 -11.51 12.18
CA GLU A 5 -6.79 -11.95 10.81
C GLU A 5 -7.87 -11.42 9.87
N ILE A 6 -7.45 -10.76 8.78
CA ILE A 6 -8.33 -10.25 7.73
C ILE A 6 -7.99 -10.96 6.43
N ARG A 7 -9.02 -11.40 5.68
CA ARG A 7 -8.87 -12.04 4.37
C ARG A 7 -9.72 -11.30 3.34
N THR A 8 -9.07 -10.77 2.32
CA THR A 8 -9.74 -10.07 1.20
C THR A 8 -9.44 -10.79 -0.10
N LYS A 9 -10.47 -11.18 -0.85
CA LYS A 9 -10.31 -11.83 -2.16
C LYS A 9 -10.28 -10.78 -3.26
N ILE A 10 -9.16 -10.67 -3.97
CA ILE A 10 -8.97 -9.70 -5.05
C ILE A 10 -8.91 -10.43 -6.39
N LYS A 11 -9.73 -10.00 -7.36
CA LYS A 11 -9.75 -10.54 -8.73
C LYS A 11 -8.64 -9.91 -9.58
N SER A 12 -7.39 -10.24 -9.27
CA SER A 12 -6.21 -9.76 -10.01
C SER A 12 -5.07 -10.78 -9.94
N LYS A 13 -4.01 -10.56 -10.72
CA LYS A 13 -2.77 -11.35 -10.64
C LYS A 13 -2.09 -11.11 -9.30
N LYS A 14 -1.47 -12.14 -8.73
CA LYS A 14 -0.85 -12.07 -7.40
C LYS A 14 0.29 -11.05 -7.37
N GLU A 15 1.06 -10.99 -8.44
CA GLU A 15 2.21 -10.11 -8.61
C GLU A 15 1.78 -8.64 -8.58
N ILE A 16 0.68 -8.31 -9.28
CA ILE A 16 0.11 -6.96 -9.28
C ILE A 16 -0.34 -6.56 -7.87
N VAL A 17 -1.07 -7.45 -7.18
CA VAL A 17 -1.53 -7.17 -5.81
C VAL A 17 -0.35 -6.97 -4.86
N PHE A 18 0.68 -7.80 -4.99
CA PHE A 18 1.88 -7.69 -4.18
C PHE A 18 2.65 -6.39 -4.44
N ASP A 19 2.82 -6.00 -5.70
CA ASP A 19 3.52 -4.76 -6.04
C ASP A 19 2.73 -3.52 -5.59
N LEU A 20 1.40 -3.50 -5.82
CA LEU A 20 0.56 -2.40 -5.33
C LEU A 20 0.56 -2.28 -3.80
N SER A 21 0.63 -3.41 -3.08
CA SER A 21 0.74 -3.39 -1.61
C SER A 21 2.02 -2.74 -1.08
N ARG A 22 3.04 -2.60 -1.93
CA ARG A 22 4.34 -1.99 -1.62
C ARG A 22 4.59 -0.69 -2.38
N SER A 23 3.59 -0.15 -3.08
CA SER A 23 3.71 1.08 -3.84
C SER A 23 3.49 2.30 -2.95
N ILE A 24 4.52 3.13 -2.82
CA ILE A 24 4.44 4.41 -2.10
C ILE A 24 3.51 5.38 -2.84
N ASP A 25 3.49 5.32 -4.17
CA ASP A 25 2.64 6.18 -4.99
C ASP A 25 1.16 5.84 -4.77
N LEU A 26 0.80 4.55 -4.76
CA LEU A 26 -0.57 4.14 -4.45
C LEU A 26 -0.98 4.55 -3.03
N HIS A 27 -0.07 4.44 -2.06
CA HIS A 27 -0.33 4.86 -0.69
C HIS A 27 -0.72 6.34 -0.62
N LYS A 28 0.06 7.23 -1.23
CA LYS A 28 -0.25 8.67 -1.31
C LYS A 28 -1.60 8.94 -1.98
N ILE A 29 -1.92 8.22 -3.05
CA ILE A 29 -3.23 8.35 -3.72
C ILE A 29 -4.37 7.93 -2.78
N SER A 30 -4.18 6.84 -2.03
CA SER A 30 -5.21 6.34 -1.10
C SER A 30 -5.42 7.21 0.14
N THR A 31 -4.46 8.09 0.45
CA THR A 31 -4.49 9.00 1.59
C THR A 31 -4.48 10.47 1.19
N GLU A 32 -4.88 10.81 -0.05
CA GLU A 32 -4.87 12.19 -0.58
C GLU A 32 -5.61 13.16 0.36
N GLN A 33 -6.71 12.72 0.98
CA GLN A 33 -7.48 13.51 1.95
C GLN A 33 -6.75 13.84 3.27
N THR A 34 -5.64 13.19 3.56
CA THR A 34 -4.91 13.32 4.85
C THR A 34 -3.73 14.28 4.77
N ASN A 35 -3.34 14.73 3.57
CA ASN A 35 -2.10 15.49 3.31
C ASN A 35 -0.81 14.78 3.79
N GLU A 36 -0.83 13.46 3.92
CA GLU A 36 0.36 12.68 4.26
C GLU A 36 1.39 12.69 3.11
N GLN A 37 2.67 12.90 3.45
CA GLN A 37 3.77 12.90 2.50
C GLN A 37 5.00 12.20 3.07
N ALA A 38 5.65 11.36 2.26
CA ALA A 38 6.94 10.78 2.59
C ALA A 38 8.04 11.85 2.54
N ILE A 39 8.76 12.05 3.65
CA ILE A 39 9.75 13.14 3.81
C ILE A 39 11.21 12.69 3.71
N ALA A 40 11.49 11.37 3.76
CA ALA A 40 12.85 10.82 3.71
C ALA A 40 12.86 9.39 3.16
N GLY A 41 14.03 8.92 2.73
CA GLY A 41 14.20 7.58 2.15
C GLY A 41 13.67 7.47 0.72
N LYS A 42 13.09 6.32 0.36
CA LYS A 42 12.43 6.14 -0.93
C LYS A 42 11.04 6.78 -0.86
N ILE A 43 10.80 7.76 -1.72
CA ILE A 43 9.55 8.56 -1.71
C ILE A 43 8.59 8.23 -2.86
N SER A 44 8.96 7.33 -3.76
CA SER A 44 8.15 6.91 -4.92
C SER A 44 8.51 5.49 -5.36
N GLY A 45 7.63 4.87 -6.14
CA GLY A 45 7.78 3.50 -6.64
C GLY A 45 7.51 2.42 -5.60
N LEU A 46 8.08 1.23 -5.86
CA LEU A 46 7.90 0.03 -5.04
C LEU A 46 8.98 -0.10 -3.95
N ILE A 47 8.63 -0.58 -2.75
CA ILE A 47 9.59 -0.94 -1.68
C ILE A 47 9.82 -2.44 -1.56
#